data_AF-A0AAN8QDP5-F1
#
_entry.id   AF-A0AAN8QDP5-F1
#
_cell.length_a   1.000
_cell.length_b   1.000
_cell.length_c   1.000
_cell.angle_alpha   90.00
_cell.angle_beta   90.00
_cell.angle_gamma   90.00
#
_symmetry.space_group_name_H-M   'P 1'
#
loop_
_entity.id
_entity.type
_entity.pdbx_description
1 polymer ?
#
loop_
_entity_poly.entity_id
_entity_poly.type
_entity_poly.pdbx_seq_one_letter_code
_entity_poly.pdbx_strand_id
1 'polypeptide(L)'
;MEEDRLEEERQEKEEARRRKEEDMKKKGKRKGLGGLSPEKKKMLKKLIMQKAAEDLRNEAKKRAEEKDTYINERVEPLSIDGLSQSNLKEYVEKLYGKMCKLEEDIYDWELRLKKQEFEINDLTVKVNDTKGKFMKPVLRKVNKTESKFAKLERKEHRDFRGNLKSTGQNKYKLEEEETSKTPDWRQTLKGKEEGEESAPAES
;
A
#
# COMPACT_ATOMS: atom_id res chain seq x y z
N MET A 1 -24.43 -21.94 -67.58
CA MET A 1 -25.38 -22.67 -66.73
C MET A 1 -24.71 -23.33 -65.52
N GLU A 2 -23.68 -24.17 -65.71
CA GLU A 2 -23.00 -24.81 -64.57
C GLU A 2 -21.93 -23.91 -63.91
N GLU A 3 -21.24 -23.10 -64.70
CA GLU A 3 -20.29 -22.08 -64.21
C GLU A 3 -21.01 -20.95 -63.44
N ASP A 4 -22.16 -20.48 -63.93
CA ASP A 4 -22.96 -19.46 -63.24
C ASP A 4 -23.45 -19.93 -61.86
N ARG A 5 -23.82 -21.22 -61.75
CA ARG A 5 -24.23 -21.86 -60.49
C ARG A 5 -23.07 -21.98 -59.50
N LEU A 6 -21.86 -22.23 -60.00
CA LEU A 6 -20.64 -22.28 -59.18
C LEU A 6 -20.22 -20.88 -58.70
N GLU A 7 -20.41 -19.85 -59.53
CA GLU A 7 -20.11 -18.47 -59.17
C GLU A 7 -21.09 -17.94 -58.11
N GLU A 8 -22.40 -18.23 -58.25
CA GLU A 8 -23.41 -17.93 -57.23
C GLU A 8 -23.09 -18.61 -55.88
N GLU A 9 -22.67 -19.88 -55.91
CA GLU A 9 -22.31 -20.61 -54.69
C GLU A 9 -21.05 -20.04 -54.01
N ARG A 10 -20.10 -19.50 -54.79
CA ARG A 10 -18.93 -18.79 -54.25
C ARG A 10 -19.31 -17.45 -53.63
N GLN A 11 -20.19 -16.69 -54.28
CA GLN A 11 -20.70 -15.42 -53.76
C GLN A 11 -21.51 -15.60 -52.47
N GLU A 12 -22.38 -16.63 -52.40
CA GLU A 12 -23.15 -16.94 -51.20
C GLU A 12 -22.24 -17.37 -50.04
N LYS A 13 -21.19 -18.17 -50.31
CA LYS A 13 -20.18 -18.55 -49.30
C LYS A 13 -19.39 -17.36 -48.80
N GLU A 14 -19.02 -16.43 -49.68
CA GLU A 14 -18.28 -15.22 -49.31
C GLU A 14 -19.15 -14.25 -48.49
N GLU A 15 -20.41 -14.06 -48.88
CA GLU A 15 -21.36 -13.25 -48.12
C GLU A 15 -21.67 -13.87 -46.75
N ALA A 16 -21.87 -15.19 -46.68
CA ALA A 16 -22.04 -15.92 -45.43
C ALA A 16 -20.82 -15.79 -44.52
N ARG A 17 -19.61 -15.77 -45.09
CA ARG A 17 -18.36 -15.55 -44.35
C ARG A 17 -18.26 -14.11 -43.84
N ARG A 18 -18.60 -13.11 -44.67
CA ARG A 18 -18.63 -11.69 -44.28
C ARG A 18 -19.64 -11.43 -43.18
N ARG A 19 -20.84 -12.02 -43.26
CA ARG A 19 -21.90 -11.92 -42.25
C ARG A 19 -21.48 -12.58 -40.93
N LYS A 20 -20.84 -13.75 -40.98
CA LYS A 20 -20.25 -14.41 -39.80
C LYS A 20 -19.13 -13.58 -39.16
N GLU A 21 -18.29 -12.94 -39.97
CA GLU A 21 -17.21 -12.06 -39.50
C GLU A 21 -17.75 -10.79 -38.82
N GLU A 22 -18.78 -10.16 -39.39
CA GLU A 22 -19.47 -9.02 -38.78
C GLU A 22 -20.17 -9.38 -37.46
N ASP A 23 -20.82 -10.54 -37.40
CA ASP A 23 -21.45 -11.04 -36.17
C ASP A 23 -20.42 -11.39 -35.09
N MET A 24 -19.27 -11.95 -35.47
CA MET A 24 -18.13 -12.17 -34.56
C MET A 24 -17.58 -10.84 -34.03
N LYS A 25 -17.46 -9.81 -34.88
CA LYS A 25 -16.99 -8.46 -34.50
C LYS A 25 -17.98 -7.74 -33.58
N LYS A 26 -19.30 -7.91 -33.81
CA LYS A 26 -20.37 -7.39 -32.93
C LYS A 26 -20.42 -8.14 -31.59
N LYS A 27 -20.22 -9.47 -31.58
CA LYS A 27 -20.14 -10.29 -30.36
C LYS A 27 -18.88 -9.99 -29.53
N GLY A 28 -17.75 -9.67 -30.18
CA GLY A 28 -16.51 -9.27 -29.52
C GLY A 28 -16.62 -7.96 -28.73
N LYS A 29 -17.42 -6.99 -29.21
CA LYS A 29 -17.70 -5.73 -28.50
C LYS A 29 -18.62 -5.90 -27.27
N ARG A 30 -19.34 -7.01 -27.15
CA ARG A 30 -20.35 -7.23 -26.09
C ARG A 30 -19.98 -8.29 -25.06
N LYS A 31 -18.82 -8.96 -25.17
CA LYS A 31 -18.43 -10.05 -24.27
C LYS A 31 -17.56 -9.57 -23.09
N GLY A 32 -18.21 -9.31 -21.95
CA GLY A 32 -17.60 -9.36 -20.60
C GLY A 32 -17.84 -8.13 -19.72
N LEU A 33 -18.29 -8.38 -18.46
CA LEU A 33 -18.60 -7.44 -17.37
C LEU A 33 -18.84 -5.98 -17.83
N GLY A 34 -20.08 -5.68 -18.20
CA GLY A 34 -20.60 -4.32 -18.34
C GLY A 34 -20.12 -3.50 -19.54
N GLY A 35 -19.40 -4.08 -20.51
CA GLY A 35 -18.91 -3.30 -21.66
C GLY A 35 -17.86 -2.24 -21.31
N LEU A 36 -17.28 -2.29 -20.11
CA LEU A 36 -16.19 -1.40 -19.73
C LEU A 36 -14.92 -1.72 -20.55
N SER A 37 -14.25 -0.65 -21.01
CA SER A 37 -12.90 -0.71 -21.59
C SER A 37 -11.93 -1.46 -20.65
N PRO A 38 -11.00 -2.27 -21.17
CA PRO A 38 -9.95 -2.93 -20.39
C PRO A 38 -9.20 -1.98 -19.44
N GLU A 39 -8.96 -0.73 -19.86
CA GLU A 39 -8.31 0.30 -19.02
C GLU A 39 -9.14 0.66 -17.80
N LYS A 40 -10.46 0.85 -17.97
CA LYS A 40 -11.38 1.13 -16.87
C LYS A 40 -11.46 -0.05 -15.91
N LYS A 41 -11.45 -1.30 -16.41
CA LYS A 41 -11.40 -2.51 -15.56
C LYS A 41 -10.12 -2.58 -14.73
N LYS A 42 -8.97 -2.22 -15.30
CA LYS A 42 -7.68 -2.16 -14.59
C LYS A 42 -7.68 -1.07 -13.51
N MET A 43 -8.18 0.11 -13.83
CA MET A 43 -8.30 1.22 -12.88
C MET A 43 -9.24 0.87 -11.73
N LEU A 44 -10.40 0.27 -12.03
CA LEU A 44 -11.36 -0.18 -11.03
C LEU A 44 -10.75 -1.25 -10.10
N LYS A 45 -10.03 -2.23 -10.66
CA LYS A 45 -9.31 -3.23 -9.84
C LYS A 45 -8.30 -2.57 -8.91
N LYS A 46 -7.55 -1.57 -9.38
CA LYS A 46 -6.60 -0.81 -8.55
C LYS A 46 -7.33 -0.10 -7.41
N LEU A 47 -8.43 0.59 -7.70
CA LEU A 47 -9.23 1.29 -6.68
C LEU A 47 -9.80 0.32 -5.64
N ILE A 48 -10.31 -0.84 -6.08
CA ILE A 48 -10.81 -1.89 -5.16
C ILE A 48 -9.69 -2.41 -4.26
N MET A 49 -8.49 -2.66 -4.81
CA MET A 49 -7.34 -3.10 -4.00
C MET A 49 -6.86 -2.02 -3.03
N GLN A 50 -6.85 -0.75 -3.46
CA GLN A 50 -6.50 0.37 -2.58
C GLN A 50 -7.50 0.51 -1.43
N LYS A 51 -8.80 0.47 -1.73
CA LYS A 51 -9.84 0.49 -0.71
C LYS A 51 -9.75 -0.71 0.23
N ALA A 52 -9.56 -1.93 -0.29
CA ALA A 52 -9.41 -3.13 0.53
C ALA A 52 -8.20 -3.04 1.47
N ALA A 53 -7.08 -2.45 1.01
CA ALA A 53 -5.91 -2.24 1.85
C ALA A 53 -6.16 -1.17 2.94
N GLU A 54 -6.91 -0.12 2.62
CA GLU A 54 -7.32 0.91 3.58
C GLU A 54 -8.29 0.34 4.62
N ASP A 55 -9.30 -0.42 4.19
CA ASP A 55 -10.27 -1.08 5.05
C ASP A 55 -9.56 -2.07 6.00
N LEU A 56 -8.61 -2.86 5.50
CA LEU A 56 -7.80 -3.77 6.33
C LEU A 56 -6.99 -3.02 7.40
N ARG A 57 -6.43 -1.86 7.04
CA ARG A 57 -5.68 -1.02 8.00
C ARG A 57 -6.61 -0.41 9.05
N ASN A 58 -7.78 0.08 8.64
CA ASN A 58 -8.77 0.64 9.54
C ASN A 58 -9.35 -0.42 10.48
N GLU A 59 -9.60 -1.63 9.99
CA GLU A 59 -10.03 -2.76 10.82
C GLU A 59 -8.95 -3.16 11.83
N ALA A 60 -7.67 -3.20 11.42
CA ALA A 60 -6.56 -3.45 12.33
C ALA A 60 -6.47 -2.38 13.44
N LYS A 61 -6.66 -1.11 13.08
CA LYS A 61 -6.69 0.00 14.05
C LYS A 61 -7.87 -0.14 15.02
N LYS A 62 -9.08 -0.39 14.50
CA LYS A 62 -10.28 -0.58 15.33
C LYS A 62 -10.12 -1.77 16.28
N ARG A 63 -9.56 -2.88 15.81
CA ARG A 63 -9.27 -4.06 16.64
C ARG A 63 -8.25 -3.76 17.75
N ALA A 64 -7.25 -2.92 17.47
CA ALA A 64 -6.29 -2.48 18.49
C ALA A 64 -6.96 -1.58 19.53
N GLU A 65 -7.77 -0.62 19.10
CA GLU A 65 -8.55 0.24 20.00
C GLU A 65 -9.52 -0.57 20.86
N GLU A 66 -10.26 -1.52 20.27
CA GLU A 66 -11.17 -2.43 21.00
C GLU A 66 -10.41 -3.30 22.02
N LYS A 67 -9.19 -3.73 21.68
CA LYS A 67 -8.31 -4.45 22.61
C LYS A 67 -7.90 -3.56 23.78
N ASP A 68 -7.50 -2.32 23.50
CA ASP A 68 -7.08 -1.38 24.54
C ASP A 68 -8.25 -1.00 25.45
N THR A 69 -9.44 -0.77 24.90
CA THR A 69 -10.65 -0.53 25.71
C THR A 69 -10.98 -1.73 26.59
N TYR A 70 -10.92 -2.95 26.03
CA TYR A 70 -11.18 -4.18 26.78
C TYR A 70 -10.19 -4.40 27.93
N ILE A 71 -8.90 -4.13 27.69
CA ILE A 71 -7.86 -4.24 28.72
C ILE A 71 -8.10 -3.20 29.82
N ASN A 72 -8.39 -1.95 29.45
CA ASN A 72 -8.63 -0.88 30.43
C ASN A 72 -9.90 -1.11 31.27
N GLU A 73 -10.93 -1.75 30.69
CA GLU A 73 -12.14 -2.15 31.43
C GLU A 73 -11.88 -3.32 32.39
N ARG A 74 -11.04 -4.28 31.99
CA ARG A 74 -10.79 -5.50 32.78
C ARG A 74 -9.68 -5.34 33.82
N VAL A 75 -8.72 -4.45 33.56
CA VAL A 75 -7.56 -4.20 34.42
C VAL A 75 -7.70 -2.82 35.04
N GLU A 76 -8.22 -2.80 36.28
CA GLU A 76 -8.27 -1.58 37.07
C GLU A 76 -6.83 -1.08 37.37
N PRO A 77 -6.58 0.25 37.29
CA PRO A 77 -5.31 0.82 37.71
C PRO A 77 -4.98 0.44 39.16
N LEU A 78 -3.72 0.11 39.42
CA LEU A 78 -3.27 -0.24 40.77
C LEU A 78 -3.35 1.00 41.67
N SER A 79 -4.28 0.98 42.62
CA SER A 79 -4.36 1.98 43.68
C SER A 79 -3.82 1.38 44.97
N ILE A 80 -2.56 1.72 45.28
CA ILE A 80 -1.85 1.23 46.48
C ILE A 80 -1.64 2.34 47.53
N ASP A 81 -2.01 3.58 47.21
CA ASP A 81 -1.76 4.73 48.06
C ASP A 81 -2.67 4.74 49.29
N GLY A 82 -2.08 4.94 50.46
CA GLY A 82 -2.80 5.03 51.74
C GLY A 82 -3.27 3.70 52.34
N LEU A 83 -2.91 2.56 51.74
CA LEU A 83 -3.23 1.24 52.31
C LEU A 83 -2.31 0.88 53.50
N SER A 84 -2.90 0.28 54.54
CA SER A 84 -2.14 -0.30 55.66
C SER A 84 -1.42 -1.58 55.21
N GLN A 85 -0.39 -2.00 55.95
CA GLN A 85 0.37 -3.22 55.61
C GLN A 85 -0.51 -4.48 55.53
N SER A 86 -1.51 -4.60 56.41
CA SER A 86 -2.44 -5.73 56.38
C SER A 86 -3.29 -5.73 55.10
N ASN A 87 -3.86 -4.58 54.76
CA ASN A 87 -4.70 -4.43 53.57
C ASN A 87 -3.88 -4.63 52.28
N LEU A 88 -2.62 -4.20 52.26
CA LEU A 88 -1.72 -4.41 51.14
C LEU A 88 -1.44 -5.91 50.92
N LYS A 89 -1.22 -6.67 52.00
CA LYS A 89 -1.00 -8.12 51.92
C LYS A 89 -2.22 -8.85 51.35
N GLU A 90 -3.41 -8.54 51.85
CA GLU A 90 -4.66 -9.11 51.31
C GLU A 90 -4.88 -8.76 49.84
N TYR A 91 -4.54 -7.52 49.44
CA TYR A 91 -4.67 -7.08 48.05
C TYR A 91 -3.73 -7.86 47.13
N VAL A 92 -2.48 -8.09 47.54
CA VAL A 92 -1.51 -8.90 46.79
C VAL A 92 -1.98 -10.36 46.67
N GLU A 93 -2.51 -10.95 47.74
CA GLU A 93 -3.07 -12.32 47.69
C GLU A 93 -4.26 -12.41 46.72
N LYS A 94 -5.14 -11.41 46.69
CA LYS A 94 -6.25 -11.33 45.73
C LYS A 94 -5.75 -11.22 44.28
N LEU A 95 -4.74 -10.38 44.01
CA LEU A 95 -4.15 -10.25 42.68
C LEU A 95 -3.49 -11.55 42.23
N TYR A 96 -2.79 -12.24 43.12
CA TYR A 96 -2.19 -13.53 42.84
C TYR A 96 -3.26 -14.58 42.49
N GLY A 97 -4.34 -14.66 43.26
CA GLY A 97 -5.46 -15.55 42.95
C GLY A 97 -6.14 -15.25 41.61
N LYS A 98 -6.25 -13.96 41.24
CA LYS A 98 -6.72 -13.57 39.90
C LYS A 98 -5.75 -14.04 38.81
N MET A 99 -4.44 -13.87 39.02
CA MET A 99 -3.42 -14.29 38.06
C MET A 99 -3.47 -15.80 37.80
N CYS A 100 -3.57 -16.62 38.84
CA CYS A 100 -3.67 -18.08 38.67
C CYS A 100 -4.87 -18.49 37.80
N LYS A 101 -6.03 -17.85 37.98
CA LYS A 101 -7.22 -18.11 37.14
C LYS A 101 -7.04 -17.67 35.70
N LEU A 102 -6.40 -16.51 35.48
CA LEU A 102 -6.12 -16.02 34.14
C LEU A 102 -5.14 -16.93 33.39
N GLU A 103 -4.16 -17.51 34.08
CA GLU A 103 -3.25 -18.49 33.46
C GLU A 103 -3.97 -19.78 33.05
N GLU A 104 -4.93 -20.24 33.85
CA GLU A 104 -5.80 -21.36 33.47
C GLU A 104 -6.64 -21.02 32.22
N ASP A 105 -7.25 -19.83 32.19
CA ASP A 105 -8.00 -19.34 31.02
C ASP A 105 -7.12 -19.27 29.77
N ILE A 106 -5.87 -18.77 29.89
CA ILE A 106 -4.91 -18.68 28.78
C ILE A 106 -4.62 -20.08 28.23
N TYR A 107 -4.32 -21.04 29.10
CA TYR A 107 -4.05 -22.42 28.70
C TYR A 107 -5.22 -23.04 27.92
N ASP A 108 -6.45 -22.84 28.41
CA ASP A 108 -7.67 -23.31 27.76
C ASP A 108 -7.85 -22.71 26.35
N TRP A 109 -7.59 -21.41 26.20
CA TRP A 109 -7.64 -20.73 24.91
C TRP A 109 -6.55 -21.21 23.95
N GLU A 110 -5.31 -21.37 24.42
CA GLU A 110 -4.20 -21.88 23.62
C GLU A 110 -4.50 -23.28 23.08
N LEU A 111 -5.06 -24.17 23.91
CA LEU A 111 -5.42 -25.50 23.48
C LEU A 111 -6.52 -25.50 22.41
N ARG A 112 -7.51 -24.61 22.55
CA ARG A 112 -8.57 -24.43 21.55
C ARG A 112 -8.01 -23.89 20.23
N LEU A 113 -7.15 -22.87 20.29
CA LEU A 113 -6.49 -22.30 19.11
C LEU A 113 -5.63 -23.34 18.39
N LYS A 114 -4.88 -24.16 19.12
CA LYS A 114 -4.06 -25.22 18.54
C LYS A 114 -4.89 -26.28 17.81
N LYS A 115 -6.05 -26.65 18.35
CA LYS A 115 -6.99 -27.55 17.68
C LYS A 115 -7.54 -26.94 16.39
N GLN A 116 -7.94 -25.67 16.44
CA GLN A 116 -8.41 -24.93 15.26
C GLN A 116 -7.32 -24.79 14.19
N GLU A 117 -6.08 -24.51 14.59
CA GLU A 117 -4.95 -24.43 13.66
C GLU A 117 -4.69 -25.77 12.97
N PHE A 118 -4.76 -26.87 13.72
CA PHE A 118 -4.65 -28.22 13.14
C PHE A 118 -5.78 -28.50 12.13
N GLU A 119 -7.01 -28.15 12.47
CA GLU A 119 -8.16 -28.30 11.58
C GLU A 119 -8.02 -27.45 10.30
N ILE A 120 -7.60 -26.19 10.43
CA ILE A 120 -7.35 -25.31 9.28
C ILE A 120 -6.25 -25.89 8.38
N ASN A 121 -5.17 -26.42 8.97
CA ASN A 121 -4.10 -27.03 8.21
C ASN A 121 -4.57 -28.30 7.47
N ASP A 122 -5.31 -29.18 8.13
CA ASP A 122 -5.88 -30.39 7.51
C ASP A 122 -6.83 -30.02 6.35
N LEU A 123 -7.72 -29.04 6.56
CA LEU A 123 -8.60 -28.53 5.51
C LEU A 123 -7.81 -27.90 4.36
N THR A 124 -6.74 -27.16 4.65
CA THR A 124 -5.87 -26.55 3.63
C THR A 124 -5.19 -27.63 2.77
N VAL A 125 -4.70 -28.70 3.39
CA VAL A 125 -4.14 -29.85 2.66
C VAL A 125 -5.20 -30.51 1.78
N LYS A 126 -6.39 -30.79 2.30
CA LYS A 126 -7.51 -31.36 1.52
C LYS A 126 -7.91 -30.48 0.32
N VAL A 127 -7.96 -29.17 0.50
CA VAL A 127 -8.24 -28.21 -0.60
C VAL A 127 -7.14 -28.23 -1.65
N ASN A 128 -5.89 -28.38 -1.25
CA ASN A 128 -4.76 -28.45 -2.19
C ASN A 128 -4.75 -29.77 -2.97
N ASP A 129 -5.01 -30.90 -2.32
CA ASP A 129 -5.08 -32.20 -2.98
C ASP A 129 -6.26 -32.29 -3.97
N THR A 130 -7.42 -31.71 -3.62
CA THR A 130 -8.59 -31.63 -4.52
C THR A 130 -8.36 -30.69 -5.71
N LYS A 131 -7.61 -29.59 -5.55
CA LYS A 131 -7.16 -28.75 -6.66
C LYS A 131 -6.10 -29.42 -7.54
N GLY A 132 -5.56 -30.56 -7.10
CA GLY A 132 -4.48 -31.29 -7.74
C GLY A 132 -3.11 -30.75 -7.33
N LYS A 133 -2.28 -31.63 -6.76
CA LYS A 133 -0.89 -31.36 -6.34
C LYS A 133 -0.03 -30.70 -7.43
N PHE A 134 -0.36 -30.93 -8.69
CA PHE A 134 0.21 -30.25 -9.85
C PHE A 134 -0.88 -29.41 -10.54
N MET A 135 -1.05 -28.16 -10.11
CA MET A 135 -1.65 -27.17 -11.00
C MET A 135 -0.72 -27.03 -12.20
N LYS A 136 -1.07 -27.65 -13.34
CA LYS A 136 -0.28 -27.55 -14.58
C LYS A 136 -0.11 -26.07 -14.90
N PRO A 137 1.09 -25.49 -14.73
CA PRO A 137 1.27 -24.08 -14.98
C PRO A 137 0.98 -23.85 -16.45
N VAL A 138 0.12 -22.88 -16.77
CA VAL A 138 -0.14 -22.51 -18.15
C VAL A 138 1.15 -21.96 -18.72
N LEU A 139 1.86 -22.78 -19.51
CA LEU A 139 3.11 -22.40 -20.16
C LEU A 139 2.81 -21.26 -21.14
N ARG A 140 3.11 -20.03 -20.72
CA ARG A 140 3.06 -18.87 -21.59
C ARG A 140 4.39 -18.76 -22.33
N LYS A 141 4.34 -18.53 -23.64
CA LYS A 141 5.53 -18.21 -24.45
C LYS A 141 6.11 -16.88 -23.95
N VAL A 142 7.05 -16.96 -23.02
CA VAL A 142 7.76 -15.81 -22.48
C VAL A 142 8.90 -15.43 -23.41
N ASN A 143 8.77 -14.29 -24.08
CA ASN A 143 9.87 -13.73 -24.87
C ASN A 143 10.91 -13.14 -23.92
N LYS A 144 12.04 -13.84 -23.71
CA LYS A 144 13.10 -13.45 -22.76
C LYS A 144 13.72 -12.06 -23.05
N THR A 145 13.56 -11.53 -24.25
CA THR A 145 14.09 -10.24 -24.68
C THR A 145 13.23 -9.06 -24.24
N GLU A 146 11.90 -9.17 -24.26
CA GLU A 146 10.98 -8.08 -23.90
C GLU A 146 11.13 -7.63 -22.44
N SER A 147 11.37 -8.56 -21.51
CA SER A 147 11.64 -8.23 -20.10
C SER A 147 12.98 -7.52 -19.87
N LYS A 148 13.96 -7.66 -20.79
CA LYS A 148 15.23 -6.92 -20.76
C LYS A 148 15.04 -5.50 -21.32
N PHE A 149 14.23 -5.33 -22.37
CA PHE A 149 13.85 -4.02 -22.89
C PHE A 149 12.94 -3.23 -21.92
N ALA A 150 11.98 -3.89 -21.26
CA ALA A 150 11.15 -3.23 -20.24
C ALA A 150 11.93 -2.84 -18.97
N LYS A 151 13.08 -3.47 -18.69
CA LYS A 151 14.04 -3.01 -17.65
C LYS A 151 14.84 -1.80 -18.13
N LEU A 152 15.07 -1.67 -19.43
CA LEU A 152 15.70 -0.50 -20.04
C LEU A 152 14.73 0.71 -20.02
N GLU A 153 13.45 0.51 -20.34
CA GLU A 153 12.42 1.56 -20.24
C GLU A 153 12.03 1.90 -18.80
N ARG A 154 12.01 0.94 -17.87
CA ARG A 154 11.82 1.25 -16.43
C ARG A 154 13.02 1.98 -15.82
N LYS A 155 14.22 1.82 -16.37
CA LYS A 155 15.38 2.68 -16.02
C LYS A 155 15.20 4.10 -16.52
N GLU A 156 14.36 4.32 -17.52
CA GLU A 156 13.96 5.65 -18.00
C GLU A 156 12.89 6.30 -17.10
N HIS A 157 12.07 5.51 -16.39
CA HIS A 157 11.30 6.00 -15.24
C HIS A 157 12.19 6.15 -13.99
N ARG A 158 13.38 6.73 -14.16
CA ARG A 158 14.10 7.40 -13.08
C ARG A 158 13.27 8.65 -12.81
N ASP A 159 12.54 8.68 -11.69
CA ASP A 159 11.70 9.82 -11.31
C ASP A 159 12.47 11.12 -11.55
N PHE A 160 12.09 11.85 -12.60
CA PHE A 160 12.74 13.12 -12.97
C PHE A 160 12.66 14.12 -11.81
N ARG A 161 11.74 13.90 -10.88
CA ARG A 161 11.55 14.64 -9.62
C ARG A 161 12.69 14.44 -8.63
N GLY A 162 13.30 13.24 -8.56
CA GLY A 162 14.36 12.95 -7.60
C GLY A 162 15.72 13.50 -8.00
N ASN A 163 15.91 13.79 -9.30
CA ASN A 163 17.17 14.29 -9.84
C ASN A 163 17.12 15.77 -10.22
N LEU A 164 15.96 16.42 -10.06
CA LEU A 164 15.82 17.86 -10.22
C LEU A 164 16.09 18.50 -8.85
N LYS A 165 17.11 19.37 -8.77
CA LYS A 165 17.26 20.23 -7.60
C LYS A 165 15.98 21.07 -7.51
N SER A 166 15.14 20.81 -6.51
CA SER A 166 14.08 21.74 -6.16
C SER A 166 14.79 23.04 -5.75
N THR A 167 14.70 24.06 -6.60
CA THR A 167 14.97 25.42 -6.16
C THR A 167 13.94 25.65 -5.07
N GLY A 168 14.35 25.73 -3.81
CA GLY A 168 13.47 25.78 -2.62
C GLY A 168 12.57 27.01 -2.53
N GLN A 169 12.16 27.57 -3.67
CA GLN A 169 11.20 28.65 -3.79
C GLN A 169 9.88 28.07 -4.29
N ASN A 170 9.05 27.71 -3.31
CA ASN A 170 7.65 27.41 -3.55
C ASN A 170 6.91 28.74 -3.82
N LYS A 171 6.99 29.25 -5.07
CA LYS A 171 6.40 30.55 -5.49
C LYS A 171 4.87 30.66 -5.35
N TYR A 172 4.20 29.64 -4.80
CA TYR A 172 2.75 29.60 -4.58
C TYR A 172 2.36 29.21 -3.15
N LYS A 173 3.30 29.17 -2.19
CA LYS A 173 2.93 29.14 -0.77
C LYS A 173 2.71 30.58 -0.33
N LEU A 174 1.44 30.93 -0.17
CA LEU A 174 1.01 32.16 0.51
C LEU A 174 1.47 32.06 1.97
N GLU A 175 2.72 32.44 2.25
CA GLU A 175 3.21 32.70 3.61
C GLU A 175 2.92 34.17 3.91
N GLU A 176 1.79 34.36 4.58
CA GLU A 176 1.64 35.35 5.64
C GLU A 176 2.73 35.07 6.70
N GLU A 177 3.28 36.15 7.26
CA GLU A 177 4.28 36.22 8.35
C GLU A 177 5.71 36.65 7.91
N GLU A 178 6.02 37.88 8.32
CA GLU A 178 7.28 38.59 8.19
C GLU A 178 8.45 37.82 8.80
N THR A 179 9.60 37.84 8.13
CA THR A 179 10.85 38.31 8.78
C THR A 179 11.78 38.89 7.72
N SER A 180 12.07 40.18 7.89
CA SER A 180 13.07 40.94 7.16
C SER A 180 14.47 40.37 7.41
N LYS A 181 15.03 39.69 6.42
CA LYS A 181 16.48 39.41 6.33
C LYS A 181 17.01 39.91 5.01
N THR A 182 17.05 41.23 4.86
CA THR A 182 17.98 41.87 3.93
C THR A 182 19.38 41.73 4.52
N PRO A 183 20.35 41.09 3.84
CA PRO A 183 21.74 41.05 4.30
C PRO A 183 22.30 42.48 4.32
N ASP A 184 22.73 42.95 5.50
CA ASP A 184 23.21 44.31 5.72
C ASP A 184 24.66 44.48 5.23
N TRP A 185 24.81 44.91 3.98
CA TRP A 185 26.10 45.15 3.32
C TRP A 185 26.80 46.45 3.80
N ARG A 186 26.19 47.21 4.72
CA ARG A 186 26.79 48.44 5.28
C ARG A 186 27.85 48.21 6.35
N GLN A 187 27.98 47.01 6.91
CA GLN A 187 28.96 46.75 7.97
C GLN A 187 30.40 46.63 7.46
N THR A 188 30.61 46.29 6.18
CA THR A 188 31.95 46.14 5.59
C THR A 188 32.64 47.48 5.29
N LEU A 189 31.91 48.60 5.31
CA LEU A 189 32.46 49.93 5.02
C LEU A 189 32.94 50.71 6.27
N LYS A 190 32.69 50.22 7.49
CA LYS A 190 33.02 50.93 8.73
C LYS A 190 34.34 50.53 9.41
N GLY A 191 35.13 49.63 8.81
CA GLY A 191 36.40 49.14 9.39
C GLY A 191 37.67 49.80 8.85
N LYS A 192 37.58 50.98 8.22
CA LYS A 192 38.75 51.66 7.62
C LYS A 192 38.81 53.16 7.94
N GLU A 193 38.63 53.50 9.21
CA GLU A 193 39.12 54.77 9.78
C GLU A 193 39.57 54.48 11.22
N GLU A 194 40.67 55.12 11.65
CA GLU A 194 41.54 54.87 12.84
C GLU A 194 42.66 53.85 12.59
N GLY A 195 43.96 54.13 12.59
CA GLY A 195 44.86 55.30 12.67
C GLY A 195 46.24 54.76 12.24
N GLU A 196 47.35 55.45 12.05
CA GLU A 196 47.83 56.76 12.45
C GLU A 196 49.18 56.99 11.70
N GLU A 197 49.62 58.23 11.73
CA GLU A 197 50.68 58.90 10.99
C GLU A 197 52.10 58.65 11.57
N SER A 198 53.15 58.61 10.74
CA SER A 198 54.44 59.30 11.02
C SER A 198 55.43 59.20 9.83
N ALA A 199 55.98 60.36 9.50
CA ALA A 199 56.79 60.70 8.32
C ALA A 199 58.27 60.27 8.41
N PRO A 200 59.09 60.64 7.41
CA PRO A 200 60.18 61.56 7.75
C PRO A 200 60.19 62.84 6.88
N ALA A 201 60.56 63.94 7.52
CA ALA A 201 60.83 65.24 6.90
C ALA A 201 62.32 65.38 6.53
N GLU A 202 62.59 66.02 5.39
CA GLU A 202 63.89 66.61 5.04
C GLU A 202 63.66 68.07 4.63
N SER A 203 64.51 68.96 5.17
CA SER A 203 64.58 70.45 5.07
C SER A 203 63.78 71.26 6.09
#